data_AF-A0A1V5LLS1-F1
#
_entry.id   AF-A0A1V5LLS1-F1
#
_cell.length_a   1.000
_cell.length_b   1.000
_cell.length_c   1.000
_cell.angle_alpha   90.00
_cell.angle_beta   90.00
_cell.angle_gamma   90.00
#
_symmetry.space_group_name_H-M   'P 1'
#
loop_
_entity.id
_entity.type
_entity.pdbx_description
1 polymer ?
#
loop_
_entity_poly.entity_id
_entity_poly.type
_entity_poly.pdbx_seq_one_letter_code
_entity_poly.pdbx_strand_id
1 'polypeptide(L)'
;MTYMSGGHLVKHPRAANFAWRCPNGMFLYWFHNHGGTFIQANHEWLPYEDRNPVWLMAGREVETPEGLMLEWSQPEILLYDDDTYVRMSYPDLVVEDGRYYITETQKHTARVHAIAPALLDGLFTQWENRTVARDGLLLEVAAPASEAPMPVLPRFLERDFSSPTHGTKDLRAGFSLDLWLELPSLAPGQVLLDTRVHWGQGLCLRAAENSTVEIVLNDGRQECRWTSDPGLLVAGARHHLAVIVDGGPKIISIVIDGLLNDGGEARQFGWGRFSPTLREANGAATLRIAPAVRHLRLYNRPLRTSEAVGNWRADL
;
A
#
# COMPACT_ATOMS: atom_id res chain seq x y z
N MET A 1 3.50 -14.89 -14.13
CA MET A 1 4.44 -13.92 -13.53
C MET A 1 4.13 -13.86 -12.05
N THR A 2 5.14 -13.97 -11.18
CA THR A 2 4.98 -13.98 -9.72
C THR A 2 5.71 -12.79 -9.08
N TYR A 3 5.23 -12.33 -7.93
CA TYR A 3 5.98 -11.42 -7.06
C TYR A 3 7.12 -12.21 -6.42
N MET A 4 8.37 -11.76 -6.60
CA MET A 4 9.57 -12.46 -6.13
C MET A 4 9.65 -13.90 -6.66
N SER A 5 10.80 -14.56 -6.49
CA SER A 5 10.91 -15.98 -6.83
C SER A 5 10.02 -16.81 -5.89
N GLY A 6 9.10 -17.60 -6.47
CA GLY A 6 8.19 -18.48 -5.72
C GLY A 6 7.03 -17.79 -4.98
N GLY A 7 6.84 -16.47 -5.13
CA GLY A 7 5.69 -15.78 -4.52
C GLY A 7 4.41 -15.87 -5.35
N HIS A 8 3.41 -15.07 -4.96
CA HIS A 8 2.07 -15.14 -5.54
C HIS A 8 2.04 -14.68 -7.00
N LEU A 9 1.10 -15.24 -7.78
CA LEU A 9 0.84 -14.79 -9.14
C LEU A 9 0.39 -13.32 -9.12
N VAL A 10 1.04 -12.51 -9.94
CA VAL A 10 0.69 -11.10 -10.09
C VAL A 10 -0.67 -11.01 -10.74
N LYS A 11 -1.59 -10.31 -10.07
CA LYS A 11 -2.93 -10.08 -10.59
C LYS A 11 -2.93 -8.99 -11.65
N HIS A 12 -3.67 -9.26 -12.72
CA HIS A 12 -3.88 -8.32 -13.79
C HIS A 12 -5.23 -8.58 -14.47
N PRO A 13 -6.02 -7.54 -14.80
CA PRO A 13 -7.24 -7.68 -15.59
C PRO A 13 -6.92 -7.80 -17.09
N ARG A 14 -7.93 -7.71 -17.96
CA ARG A 14 -7.73 -7.61 -19.41
C ARG A 14 -7.42 -6.16 -19.78
N ALA A 15 -6.19 -5.74 -19.49
CA ALA A 15 -5.66 -4.43 -19.85
C ALA A 15 -4.34 -4.57 -20.62
N ALA A 16 -3.90 -3.47 -21.24
CA ALA A 16 -2.56 -3.44 -21.81
C ALA A 16 -1.52 -3.40 -20.68
N ASN A 17 -0.55 -4.30 -20.75
CA ASN A 17 0.59 -4.40 -19.84
C ASN A 17 1.89 -4.51 -20.64
N PHE A 18 2.95 -3.91 -20.12
CA PHE A 18 4.22 -3.78 -20.84
C PHE A 18 5.38 -3.98 -19.88
N ALA A 19 6.41 -4.66 -20.36
CA ALA A 19 7.71 -4.73 -19.70
C ALA A 19 8.75 -4.04 -20.58
N TRP A 20 9.56 -3.17 -19.99
CA TRP A 20 10.63 -2.47 -20.68
C TRP A 20 11.96 -2.80 -20.03
N ARG A 21 12.98 -3.07 -20.85
CA ARG A 21 14.37 -3.13 -20.37
C ARG A 21 14.88 -1.71 -20.21
N CYS A 22 15.44 -1.41 -19.05
CA CYS A 22 16.00 -0.12 -18.69
C CYS A 22 17.51 -0.08 -18.99
N PRO A 23 18.12 1.11 -19.14
CA PRO A 23 19.56 1.24 -19.40
C PRO A 23 20.46 0.63 -18.32
N ASN A 24 19.97 0.51 -17.08
CA ASN A 24 20.68 -0.16 -15.97
C ASN A 24 20.65 -1.70 -16.06
N GLY A 25 20.09 -2.27 -17.12
CA GLY A 25 19.97 -3.71 -17.32
C GLY A 25 18.77 -4.35 -16.62
N MET A 26 18.07 -3.62 -15.75
CA MET A 26 16.86 -4.07 -15.07
C MET A 26 15.62 -3.86 -15.95
N PHE A 27 14.46 -4.28 -15.46
CA PHE A 27 13.19 -4.18 -16.16
C PHE A 27 12.21 -3.36 -15.34
N LEU A 28 11.28 -2.69 -16.01
CA LEU A 28 10.10 -2.10 -15.39
C LEU A 28 8.85 -2.70 -16.01
N TYR A 29 7.85 -3.00 -15.19
CA TYR A 29 6.60 -3.61 -15.64
C TYR A 29 5.37 -2.83 -15.18
N TRP A 30 4.59 -2.35 -16.14
CA TRP A 30 3.33 -1.66 -15.93
C TRP A 30 2.16 -2.63 -15.88
N PHE A 31 1.29 -2.47 -14.89
CA PHE A 31 0.07 -3.26 -14.76
C PHE A 31 -1.00 -2.60 -13.88
N HIS A 32 -2.15 -3.24 -13.77
CA HIS A 32 -3.18 -2.93 -12.78
C HIS A 32 -3.31 -4.09 -11.80
N ASN A 33 -3.12 -3.82 -10.51
CA ASN A 33 -3.05 -4.84 -9.46
C ASN A 33 -4.45 -5.24 -8.97
N HIS A 34 -5.18 -5.94 -9.84
CA HIS A 34 -6.46 -6.58 -9.53
C HIS A 34 -6.76 -7.69 -10.55
N GLY A 35 -7.62 -8.64 -10.21
CA GLY A 35 -7.92 -9.75 -11.11
C GLY A 35 -8.30 -11.04 -10.39
N GLY A 36 -7.85 -12.16 -10.97
CA GLY A 36 -8.11 -13.51 -10.45
C GLY A 36 -9.45 -14.08 -10.90
N THR A 37 -9.91 -15.09 -10.17
CA THR A 37 -11.19 -15.78 -10.40
C THR A 37 -12.39 -14.83 -10.48
N PHE A 38 -12.35 -13.70 -9.77
CA PHE A 38 -13.37 -12.65 -9.78
C PHE A 38 -13.61 -12.03 -11.16
N ILE A 39 -12.55 -11.84 -11.95
CA ILE A 39 -12.66 -11.32 -13.31
C ILE A 39 -12.99 -12.46 -14.29
N GLN A 40 -12.46 -13.67 -14.07
CA GLN A 40 -12.74 -14.83 -14.92
C GLN A 40 -14.20 -15.27 -14.88
N ALA A 41 -14.84 -15.17 -13.71
CA ALA A 41 -16.25 -15.52 -13.52
C ALA A 41 -17.22 -14.53 -14.18
N ASN A 42 -16.72 -13.41 -14.73
CA ASN A 42 -17.52 -12.34 -15.30
C ASN A 42 -17.21 -12.14 -16.78
N HIS A 43 -18.19 -12.43 -17.64
CA HIS A 43 -17.99 -12.55 -19.10
C HIS A 43 -18.19 -11.24 -19.89
N GLU A 44 -18.58 -10.15 -19.23
CA GLU A 44 -18.91 -8.87 -19.89
C GLU A 44 -17.76 -7.85 -19.84
N TRP A 45 -18.05 -6.59 -19.50
CA TRP A 45 -17.10 -5.47 -19.54
C TRP A 45 -16.20 -5.37 -18.30
N LEU A 46 -16.50 -6.10 -17.23
CA LEU A 46 -15.75 -6.08 -15.97
C LEU A 46 -14.24 -6.33 -16.12
N PRO A 47 -13.74 -7.19 -17.02
CA PRO A 47 -12.30 -7.34 -17.25
C PRO A 47 -11.58 -6.09 -17.76
N TYR A 48 -12.29 -5.05 -18.19
CA TYR A 48 -11.73 -3.79 -18.69
C TYR A 48 -11.91 -2.60 -17.71
N GLU A 49 -12.63 -2.81 -16.60
CA GLU A 49 -12.85 -1.80 -15.55
C GLU A 49 -11.71 -1.77 -14.53
N ASP A 50 -11.79 -0.84 -13.57
CA ASP A 50 -10.90 -0.73 -12.40
C ASP A 50 -9.40 -0.52 -12.68
N ARG A 51 -9.09 0.03 -13.86
CA ARG A 51 -7.73 0.41 -14.32
C ARG A 51 -7.21 1.71 -13.70
N ASN A 52 -7.54 1.93 -12.43
CA ASN A 52 -7.10 3.05 -11.60
C ASN A 52 -7.01 2.58 -10.13
N PRO A 53 -5.80 2.53 -9.53
CA PRO A 53 -4.55 3.10 -10.03
C PRO A 53 -3.78 2.17 -10.98
N VAL A 54 -2.70 2.70 -11.52
CA VAL A 54 -1.66 1.97 -12.25
C VAL A 54 -0.53 1.62 -11.28
N TRP A 55 0.02 0.43 -11.43
CA TRP A 55 1.13 -0.09 -10.64
C TRP A 55 2.37 -0.35 -11.50
N LEU A 56 3.54 -0.29 -10.85
CA LEU A 56 4.84 -0.52 -11.45
C LEU A 56 5.66 -1.50 -10.59
N MET A 57 6.36 -2.43 -11.23
CA MET A 57 7.36 -3.30 -10.60
C MET A 57 8.70 -3.21 -11.29
N ALA A 58 9.78 -3.47 -10.56
CA ALA A 58 11.08 -3.75 -11.16
C ALA A 58 11.27 -5.25 -11.37
N GLY A 59 12.01 -5.61 -12.42
CA GLY A 59 12.45 -6.97 -12.70
C GLY A 59 13.97 -7.05 -12.83
N ARG A 60 14.55 -8.17 -12.39
CA ARG A 60 15.96 -8.49 -12.64
C ARG A 60 16.10 -9.88 -13.24
N GLU A 61 17.10 -10.06 -14.08
CA GLU A 61 17.46 -11.38 -14.60
C GLU A 61 18.11 -12.22 -13.48
N VAL A 62 17.67 -13.48 -13.38
CA VAL A 62 18.22 -14.49 -12.46
C VAL A 62 18.47 -15.78 -13.22
N GLU A 63 19.60 -16.44 -12.96
CA GLU A 63 19.88 -17.76 -13.51
C GLU A 63 19.17 -18.84 -12.69
N THR A 64 18.46 -19.75 -13.37
CA THR A 64 17.84 -20.93 -12.77
C THR A 64 18.29 -22.19 -13.53
N PRO A 65 18.08 -23.40 -12.97
CA PRO A 65 18.34 -24.64 -13.70
C PRO A 65 17.60 -24.75 -15.04
N GLU A 66 16.49 -24.04 -15.20
CA GLU A 66 15.65 -23.99 -16.41
C GLU A 66 16.08 -22.90 -17.40
N GLY A 67 17.02 -22.02 -17.03
CA GLY A 67 17.55 -20.94 -17.86
C GLY A 67 17.46 -19.56 -17.18
N LEU A 68 17.56 -18.50 -17.99
CA LEU A 68 17.44 -17.13 -17.49
C LEU A 68 15.96 -16.79 -17.26
N MET A 69 15.62 -16.35 -16.05
CA MET A 69 14.28 -15.92 -15.67
C MET A 69 14.27 -14.47 -15.19
N LEU A 70 13.09 -13.84 -15.19
CA LEU A 70 12.88 -12.54 -14.54
C LEU A 70 12.28 -12.74 -13.15
N GLU A 71 12.96 -12.26 -12.13
CA GLU A 71 12.44 -12.09 -10.78
C GLU A 71 11.88 -10.67 -10.62
N TRP A 72 10.65 -10.55 -10.14
CA TRP A 72 9.95 -9.27 -9.97
C TRP A 72 9.92 -8.80 -8.52
N SER A 73 10.01 -7.49 -8.30
CA SER A 73 9.86 -6.85 -6.98
C SER A 73 8.39 -6.85 -6.53
N GLN A 74 8.13 -6.44 -5.28
CA GLN A 74 6.82 -5.92 -4.89
C GLN A 74 6.52 -4.62 -5.64
N PRO A 75 5.24 -4.30 -5.90
CA PRO A 75 4.87 -3.18 -6.75
C PRO A 75 4.67 -1.87 -5.98
N GLU A 76 4.73 -0.76 -6.70
CA GLU A 76 4.36 0.59 -6.24
C GLU A 76 3.19 1.12 -7.07
N ILE A 77 2.37 2.00 -6.48
CA ILE A 77 1.42 2.81 -7.26
C ILE A 77 2.23 3.86 -8.03
N LEU A 78 2.08 3.87 -9.36
CA LEU A 78 2.78 4.80 -10.24
C LEU A 78 1.93 6.02 -10.59
N LEU A 79 0.71 5.78 -11.09
CA LEU A 79 -0.22 6.81 -11.52
C LEU A 79 -1.63 6.49 -11.02
N TYR A 80 -2.41 7.54 -10.83
CA TYR A 80 -3.82 7.44 -10.53
C TYR A 80 -4.53 8.71 -10.99
N ASP A 81 -5.84 8.59 -11.16
CA ASP A 81 -6.74 9.72 -11.35
C ASP A 81 -7.63 9.85 -10.12
N ASP A 82 -8.01 11.08 -9.77
CA ASP A 82 -8.91 11.32 -8.63
C ASP A 82 -10.34 10.82 -8.94
N ASP A 83 -10.74 10.80 -10.23
CA ASP A 83 -11.93 10.09 -10.66
C ASP A 83 -11.60 8.60 -10.90
N THR A 84 -12.14 7.75 -10.03
CA THR A 84 -11.88 6.30 -10.06
C THR A 84 -12.40 5.60 -11.32
N TYR A 85 -13.32 6.22 -12.07
CA TYR A 85 -13.81 5.71 -13.35
C TYR A 85 -12.91 6.06 -14.54
N VAL A 86 -11.99 7.01 -14.35
CA VAL A 86 -11.00 7.34 -15.38
C VAL A 86 -9.94 6.25 -15.40
N ARG A 87 -9.75 5.65 -16.58
CA ARG A 87 -8.86 4.51 -16.82
C ARG A 87 -7.66 4.96 -17.65
N MET A 88 -6.47 4.54 -17.22
CA MET A 88 -5.21 4.83 -17.91
C MET A 88 -4.73 3.58 -18.65
N SER A 89 -4.23 3.73 -19.89
CA SER A 89 -3.73 2.59 -20.66
C SER A 89 -2.81 3.00 -21.82
N TYR A 90 -2.29 2.00 -22.52
CA TYR A 90 -1.30 2.13 -23.60
C TYR A 90 -0.07 2.94 -23.18
N PRO A 91 0.64 2.50 -22.13
CA PRO A 91 1.84 3.19 -21.70
C PRO A 91 3.01 2.94 -22.65
N ASP A 92 3.98 3.84 -22.62
CA ASP A 92 5.33 3.60 -23.11
C ASP A 92 6.36 4.27 -22.21
N LEU A 93 7.56 3.70 -22.14
CA LEU A 93 8.66 4.19 -21.31
C LEU A 93 9.65 4.99 -22.15
N VAL A 94 9.90 6.24 -21.74
CA VAL A 94 10.94 7.09 -22.32
C VAL A 94 12.03 7.31 -21.27
N VAL A 95 13.28 7.07 -21.66
CA VAL A 95 14.45 7.34 -20.82
C VAL A 95 15.36 8.33 -21.53
N GLU A 96 15.55 9.51 -20.95
CA GLU A 96 16.34 10.60 -21.51
C GLU A 96 17.18 11.23 -20.40
N ASP A 97 18.49 11.38 -20.62
CA ASP A 97 19.45 11.97 -19.67
C ASP A 97 19.35 11.39 -18.24
N GLY A 98 19.15 10.07 -18.14
CA GLY A 98 19.01 9.35 -16.87
C GLY A 98 17.67 9.58 -16.16
N ARG A 99 16.73 10.30 -16.77
CA ARG A 99 15.37 10.51 -16.27
C ARG A 99 14.41 9.57 -16.96
N TYR A 100 13.44 9.09 -16.20
CA TYR A 100 12.43 8.16 -16.67
C TYR A 100 11.10 8.88 -16.76
N TYR A 101 10.41 8.65 -17.87
CA TYR A 101 9.10 9.18 -18.13
C TYR A 101 8.20 8.04 -18.59
N ILE A 102 6.95 8.07 -18.14
CA ILE A 102 5.92 7.17 -18.63
C ILE A 102 4.91 7.98 -19.42
N THR A 103 4.56 7.48 -20.60
CA THR A 103 3.44 8.00 -21.36
C THR A 103 2.18 7.22 -21.01
N GLU A 104 1.01 7.83 -21.14
CA GLU A 104 -0.27 7.15 -20.98
C GLU A 104 -1.33 7.79 -21.88
N THR A 105 -2.39 7.04 -22.19
CA THR A 105 -3.57 7.55 -22.87
C THR A 105 -4.85 7.29 -22.09
N GLN A 106 -5.72 8.31 -22.05
CA GLN A 106 -7.10 8.24 -21.55
C GLN A 106 -8.08 8.55 -22.69
N LYS A 107 -8.16 7.65 -23.69
CA LYS A 107 -8.99 7.74 -24.92
C LYS A 107 -8.72 8.95 -25.82
N HIS A 108 -8.88 10.17 -25.31
CA HIS A 108 -8.76 11.42 -26.06
C HIS A 108 -7.55 12.27 -25.66
N THR A 109 -6.93 11.98 -24.52
CA THR A 109 -5.76 12.71 -24.02
C THR A 109 -4.58 11.76 -23.90
N ALA A 110 -3.41 12.20 -24.38
CA ALA A 110 -2.13 11.56 -24.12
C ALA A 110 -1.32 12.44 -23.17
N ARG A 111 -0.67 11.83 -22.18
CA ARG A 111 0.16 12.53 -21.20
C ARG A 111 1.54 11.91 -21.09
N VAL A 112 2.48 12.70 -20.60
CA VAL A 112 3.84 12.27 -20.25
C VAL A 112 4.06 12.64 -18.79
N HIS A 113 4.48 11.67 -17.99
CA HIS A 113 4.70 11.83 -16.55
C HIS A 113 6.15 11.51 -16.24
N ALA A 114 6.87 12.45 -15.63
CA ALA A 114 8.17 12.15 -15.04
C ALA A 114 7.98 11.20 -13.85
N ILE A 115 8.70 10.10 -13.82
CA ILE A 115 8.70 9.18 -12.68
C ILE A 115 9.67 9.71 -11.63
N ALA A 116 9.21 9.81 -10.39
CA ALA A 116 10.05 10.26 -9.29
C ALA A 116 11.26 9.32 -9.11
N PRO A 117 12.52 9.83 -9.11
CA PRO A 117 13.70 8.98 -8.97
C PRO A 117 13.67 8.08 -7.74
N ALA A 118 13.22 8.61 -6.59
CA ALA A 118 13.10 7.85 -5.34
C ALA A 118 12.14 6.65 -5.40
N LEU A 119 11.13 6.68 -6.30
CA LEU A 119 10.25 5.53 -6.54
C LEU A 119 11.00 4.44 -7.31
N LEU A 120 11.75 4.81 -8.34
CA LEU A 120 12.54 3.88 -9.14
C LEU A 120 13.71 3.28 -8.36
N ASP A 121 14.45 4.11 -7.62
CA ASP A 121 15.54 3.65 -6.76
C ASP A 121 15.03 2.65 -5.72
N GLY A 122 13.87 2.94 -5.11
CA GLY A 122 13.20 2.02 -4.21
C GLY A 122 12.83 0.69 -4.86
N LEU A 123 12.29 0.69 -6.07
CA LEU A 123 11.97 -0.54 -6.82
C LEU A 123 13.23 -1.32 -7.20
N PHE A 124 14.24 -0.66 -7.75
CA PHE A 124 15.46 -1.29 -8.26
C PHE A 124 16.35 -1.87 -7.15
N THR A 125 16.35 -1.29 -5.96
CA THR A 125 17.15 -1.76 -4.81
C THR A 125 16.38 -2.68 -3.86
N GLN A 126 15.13 -3.04 -4.17
CA GLN A 126 14.26 -3.73 -3.22
C GLN A 126 14.85 -5.09 -2.76
N TRP A 127 15.70 -5.72 -3.59
CA TRP A 127 16.36 -6.99 -3.26
C TRP A 127 17.51 -6.87 -2.25
N GLU A 128 18.20 -5.73 -2.18
CA GLU A 128 19.30 -5.53 -1.21
C GLU A 128 18.90 -4.66 -0.02
N ASN A 129 17.84 -3.85 -0.14
CA ASN A 129 17.46 -2.88 0.87
C ASN A 129 17.13 -3.56 2.22
N ARG A 130 17.87 -3.17 3.26
CA ARG A 130 17.70 -3.57 4.66
C ARG A 130 17.77 -2.36 5.58
N THR A 131 17.20 -1.24 5.14
CA THR A 131 17.28 0.04 5.86
C THR A 131 15.90 0.46 6.34
N VAL A 132 15.80 0.78 7.63
CA VAL A 132 14.59 1.38 8.22
C VAL A 132 14.40 2.79 7.68
N ALA A 133 13.22 3.07 7.13
CA ALA A 133 12.81 4.41 6.72
C ALA A 133 12.80 5.36 7.93
N ARG A 134 13.37 6.56 7.77
CA ARG A 134 13.42 7.58 8.84
C ARG A 134 12.66 8.85 8.49
N ASP A 135 12.52 9.13 7.20
CA ASP A 135 11.74 10.27 6.75
C ASP A 135 10.27 10.11 7.15
N GLY A 136 9.70 11.16 7.74
CA GLY A 136 8.33 11.19 8.25
C GLY A 136 8.07 10.42 9.55
N LEU A 137 9.08 9.81 10.19
CA LEU A 137 8.91 9.07 11.45
C LEU A 137 8.45 10.01 12.59
N LEU A 138 7.26 9.76 13.14
CA LEU A 138 6.66 10.52 14.24
C LEU A 138 6.87 9.88 15.61
N LEU A 139 6.80 8.55 15.67
CA LEU A 139 6.86 7.77 16.90
C LEU A 139 7.56 6.45 16.60
N GLU A 140 8.46 6.05 17.49
CA GLU A 140 9.05 4.71 17.51
C GLU A 140 9.02 4.19 18.95
N VAL A 141 8.41 3.03 19.15
CA VAL A 141 8.26 2.37 20.46
C VAL A 141 8.80 0.95 20.35
N ALA A 142 9.75 0.62 21.22
CA ALA A 142 10.36 -0.71 21.32
C ALA A 142 10.13 -1.31 22.72
N ALA A 143 9.98 -2.64 22.79
CA ALA A 143 9.76 -3.40 24.03
C ALA A 143 8.43 -3.03 24.73
N PRO A 144 7.92 -3.81 25.70
CA PRO A 144 6.50 -3.79 26.00
C PRO A 144 6.08 -2.43 26.58
N ALA A 145 5.32 -1.68 25.77
CA ALA A 145 4.61 -0.49 26.18
C ALA A 145 3.12 -0.80 26.07
N SER A 146 2.35 -0.52 27.11
CA SER A 146 0.88 -0.58 27.07
C SER A 146 0.26 0.68 26.48
N GLU A 147 1.01 1.78 26.50
CA GLU A 147 0.58 3.08 25.99
C GLU A 147 1.76 3.95 25.53
N ALA A 148 1.47 4.91 24.66
CA ALA A 148 2.38 5.98 24.26
C ALA A 148 1.59 7.26 23.94
N PRO A 149 2.21 8.45 23.99
CA PRO A 149 1.62 9.65 23.42
C PRO A 149 1.34 9.45 21.92
N MET A 150 0.11 9.67 21.48
CA MET A 150 -0.27 9.59 20.08
C MET A 150 0.04 10.93 19.40
N PRO A 151 0.96 10.97 18.42
CA PRO A 151 1.17 12.19 17.64
C PRO A 151 -0.04 12.48 16.76
N VAL A 152 -0.22 13.75 16.40
CA VAL A 152 -1.29 14.15 15.46
C VAL A 152 -0.96 13.62 14.08
N LEU A 153 -1.86 12.80 13.53
CA LEU A 153 -1.77 12.31 12.17
C LEU A 153 -2.17 13.42 11.18
N PRO A 154 -1.55 13.46 9.99
CA PRO A 154 -1.97 14.35 8.93
C PRO A 154 -3.46 14.18 8.62
N ARG A 155 -4.13 15.30 8.42
CA ARG A 155 -5.52 15.32 7.96
C ARG A 155 -5.54 15.00 6.47
N PHE A 156 -6.57 14.28 6.03
CA PHE A 156 -6.79 14.04 4.60
C PHE A 156 -7.40 15.27 3.94
N LEU A 157 -8.33 15.93 4.65
CA LEU A 157 -9.14 17.02 4.12
C LEU A 157 -9.18 18.22 5.07
N GLU A 158 -9.14 19.40 4.48
CA GLU A 158 -9.36 20.66 5.16
C GLU A 158 -10.41 21.52 4.45
N ARG A 159 -10.83 22.57 5.15
CA ARG A 159 -11.68 23.59 4.54
C ARG A 159 -10.78 24.54 3.75
N ASP A 160 -11.12 24.76 2.49
CA ASP A 160 -10.40 25.70 1.66
C ASP A 160 -10.90 27.13 1.88
N PHE A 161 -10.33 27.85 2.84
CA PHE A 161 -10.70 29.25 3.07
C PHE A 161 -10.28 30.21 1.94
N SER A 162 -9.53 29.74 0.93
CA SER A 162 -9.19 30.56 -0.25
C SER A 162 -10.24 30.48 -1.36
N SER A 163 -11.08 29.44 -1.37
CA SER A 163 -12.19 29.28 -2.31
C SER A 163 -13.42 30.06 -1.84
N PRO A 164 -14.16 30.78 -2.71
CA PRO A 164 -15.37 31.50 -2.32
C PRO A 164 -16.44 30.65 -1.65
N THR A 165 -16.48 29.34 -1.94
CA THR A 165 -17.45 28.40 -1.35
C THR A 165 -16.96 27.79 -0.04
N HIS A 166 -15.71 28.04 0.35
CA HIS A 166 -15.02 27.35 1.43
C HIS A 166 -15.16 25.82 1.35
N GLY A 167 -15.02 25.29 0.13
CA GLY A 167 -15.18 23.87 -0.20
C GLY A 167 -14.08 22.98 0.38
N THR A 168 -14.00 21.75 -0.13
CA THR A 168 -13.00 20.77 0.28
C THR A 168 -11.63 21.11 -0.30
N LYS A 169 -10.62 21.24 0.56
CA LYS A 169 -9.20 21.17 0.20
C LYS A 169 -8.72 19.75 0.47
N ASP A 170 -8.43 19.01 -0.59
CA ASP A 170 -7.77 17.72 -0.48
C ASP A 170 -6.27 17.94 -0.21
N LEU A 171 -5.79 17.45 0.93
CA LEU A 171 -4.39 17.61 1.32
C LEU A 171 -3.48 16.54 0.70
N ARG A 172 -4.06 15.47 0.13
CA ARG A 172 -3.34 14.31 -0.39
C ARG A 172 -2.37 13.67 0.61
N ALA A 173 -2.53 13.98 1.90
CA ALA A 173 -1.67 13.52 2.96
C ALA A 173 -2.10 12.13 3.43
N GLY A 174 -1.20 11.41 4.09
CA GLY A 174 -1.46 10.07 4.58
C GLY A 174 -0.56 9.74 5.75
N PHE A 175 -0.59 8.49 6.20
CA PHE A 175 0.27 8.00 7.27
C PHE A 175 0.51 6.51 7.11
N SER A 176 1.48 5.99 7.85
CA SER A 176 1.74 4.55 7.89
C SER A 176 1.98 4.05 9.29
N LEU A 177 1.45 2.86 9.56
CA LEU A 177 1.79 2.03 10.72
C LEU A 177 2.79 0.98 10.24
N ASP A 178 3.88 0.76 10.97
CA ASP A 178 4.87 -0.28 10.71
C ASP A 178 5.15 -0.96 12.05
N LEU A 179 4.86 -2.25 12.18
CA LEU A 179 4.99 -2.93 13.45
C LEU A 179 5.47 -4.36 13.30
N TRP A 180 6.19 -4.80 14.32
CA TRP A 180 6.41 -6.21 14.58
C TRP A 180 5.38 -6.70 15.58
N LEU A 181 4.74 -7.82 15.26
CA LEU A 181 3.72 -8.44 16.11
C LEU A 181 4.02 -9.92 16.33
N GLU A 182 3.58 -10.44 17.47
CA GLU A 182 3.61 -11.85 17.81
C GLU A 182 2.33 -12.17 18.59
N LEU A 183 1.32 -12.64 17.84
CA LEU A 183 -0.01 -12.90 18.36
C LEU A 183 -0.08 -14.35 18.87
N PRO A 184 -0.30 -14.60 20.17
CA PRO A 184 -0.41 -15.97 20.69
C PRO A 184 -1.66 -16.68 20.14
N SER A 185 -2.67 -15.91 19.73
CA SER A 185 -3.87 -16.39 19.06
C SER A 185 -4.31 -15.37 18.02
N LEU A 186 -4.87 -15.85 16.91
CA LEU A 186 -5.45 -15.01 15.85
C LEU A 186 -6.98 -14.89 15.99
N ALA A 187 -7.52 -15.05 17.21
CA ALA A 187 -8.94 -14.86 17.48
C ALA A 187 -9.37 -13.42 17.10
N PRO A 188 -10.50 -13.26 16.38
CA PRO A 188 -10.97 -11.96 15.92
C PRO A 188 -11.35 -11.04 17.09
N GLY A 189 -11.24 -9.73 16.86
CA GLY A 189 -11.60 -8.69 17.83
C GLY A 189 -10.49 -8.31 18.81
N GLN A 190 -9.34 -9.01 18.81
CA GLN A 190 -8.18 -8.61 19.60
C GLN A 190 -7.63 -7.28 19.10
N VAL A 191 -7.76 -6.24 19.92
CA VAL A 191 -7.25 -4.90 19.61
C VAL A 191 -5.72 -4.89 19.75
N LEU A 192 -5.03 -4.40 18.72
CA LEU A 192 -3.57 -4.27 18.66
C LEU A 192 -3.12 -2.85 18.96
N LEU A 193 -3.78 -1.87 18.34
CA LEU A 193 -3.54 -0.44 18.51
C LEU A 193 -4.89 0.27 18.60
N ASP A 194 -5.07 1.19 19.54
CA ASP A 194 -6.34 1.90 19.70
C ASP A 194 -6.15 3.33 20.22
N THR A 195 -6.66 4.28 19.44
CA THR A 195 -6.72 5.72 19.76
C THR A 195 -8.15 6.23 19.79
N ARG A 196 -9.16 5.33 19.79
CA ARG A 196 -10.55 5.75 19.69
C ARG A 196 -11.01 6.41 20.98
N VAL A 197 -11.68 7.55 20.84
CA VAL A 197 -12.43 8.17 21.93
C VAL A 197 -13.77 7.45 22.16
N HIS A 198 -14.50 7.81 23.21
CA HIS A 198 -15.70 7.07 23.64
C HIS A 198 -16.85 7.03 22.62
N TRP A 199 -16.92 7.99 21.67
CA TRP A 199 -17.86 7.98 20.56
C TRP A 199 -17.32 7.35 19.26
N GLY A 200 -16.14 6.70 19.32
CA GLY A 200 -15.60 5.87 18.24
C GLY A 200 -14.61 6.56 17.29
N GLN A 201 -14.51 7.89 17.30
CA GLN A 201 -13.54 8.62 16.48
C GLN A 201 -12.09 8.24 16.84
N GLY A 202 -11.26 8.02 15.83
CA GLY A 202 -9.86 7.66 15.94
C GLY A 202 -9.48 6.47 15.04
N LEU A 203 -8.35 5.86 15.35
CA LEU A 203 -7.81 4.70 14.67
C LEU A 203 -7.84 3.46 15.57
N CYS A 204 -8.17 2.31 15.00
CA CYS A 204 -8.03 1.00 15.63
C CYS A 204 -7.40 0.02 14.65
N LEU A 205 -6.40 -0.74 15.10
CA LEU A 205 -5.88 -1.91 14.42
C LEU A 205 -6.24 -3.13 15.27
N ARG A 206 -6.83 -4.16 14.66
CA ARG A 206 -7.27 -5.37 15.39
C ARG A 206 -7.12 -6.63 14.57
N ALA A 207 -6.98 -7.77 15.23
CA ALA A 207 -7.18 -9.06 14.58
C ALA A 207 -8.63 -9.18 14.10
N ALA A 208 -8.83 -9.75 12.93
CA ALA A 208 -10.12 -9.96 12.29
C ALA A 208 -10.28 -11.44 11.89
N GLU A 209 -11.42 -11.77 11.27
CA GLU A 209 -11.72 -13.13 10.85
C GLU A 209 -10.68 -13.67 9.85
N ASN A 210 -10.62 -14.99 9.69
CA ASN A 210 -9.71 -15.65 8.75
C ASN A 210 -8.22 -15.33 8.96
N SER A 211 -7.80 -15.13 10.22
CA SER A 211 -6.41 -14.88 10.58
C SER A 211 -5.85 -13.61 9.91
N THR A 212 -6.65 -12.56 9.86
CA THR A 212 -6.29 -11.27 9.24
C THR A 212 -6.13 -10.17 10.27
N VAL A 213 -5.63 -9.02 9.84
CA VAL A 213 -5.67 -7.76 10.59
C VAL A 213 -6.53 -6.75 9.86
N GLU A 214 -7.33 -6.01 10.61
CA GLU A 214 -8.19 -4.95 10.10
C GLU A 214 -7.79 -3.61 10.71
N ILE A 215 -7.65 -2.61 9.85
CA ILE A 215 -7.58 -1.21 10.25
C ILE A 215 -8.98 -0.60 10.16
N VAL A 216 -9.34 0.17 11.18
CA VAL A 216 -10.58 0.97 11.24
C VAL A 216 -10.19 2.42 11.48
N LEU A 217 -10.66 3.31 10.61
CA LEU A 217 -10.48 4.76 10.68
C LEU A 217 -11.84 5.41 10.85
N ASN A 218 -11.99 6.31 11.83
CA ASN A 218 -13.24 6.99 12.10
C ASN A 218 -12.98 8.47 12.41
N ASP A 219 -13.62 9.39 11.67
CA ASP A 219 -13.44 10.84 11.83
C ASP A 219 -14.57 11.51 12.65
N GLY A 220 -15.37 10.69 13.35
CA GLY A 220 -16.57 11.08 14.08
C GLY A 220 -17.80 11.32 13.19
N ARG A 221 -17.68 11.15 11.86
CA ARG A 221 -18.77 11.35 10.90
C ARG A 221 -18.98 10.12 10.02
N GLN A 222 -17.89 9.48 9.63
CA GLN A 222 -17.87 8.27 8.83
C GLN A 222 -16.77 7.33 9.29
N GLU A 223 -16.94 6.05 8.97
CA GLU A 223 -15.97 5.01 9.25
C GLU A 223 -15.48 4.38 7.94
N CYS A 224 -14.19 4.07 7.89
CA CYS A 224 -13.57 3.27 6.84
C CYS A 224 -12.84 2.08 7.49
N ARG A 225 -12.92 0.91 6.84
CA ARG A 225 -12.22 -0.30 7.28
C ARG A 225 -11.58 -1.02 6.10
N TRP A 226 -10.42 -1.63 6.36
CA TRP A 226 -9.77 -2.51 5.40
C TRP A 226 -9.04 -3.64 6.11
N THR A 227 -9.03 -4.82 5.49
CA THR A 227 -8.52 -6.07 6.08
C THR A 227 -7.41 -6.65 5.22
N SER A 228 -6.38 -7.21 5.84
CA SER A 228 -5.30 -7.93 5.15
C SER A 228 -5.83 -9.17 4.42
N ASP A 229 -4.97 -9.77 3.60
CA ASP A 229 -5.22 -11.05 2.97
C ASP A 229 -5.16 -12.19 4.00
N PRO A 230 -6.04 -13.20 3.88
CA PRO A 230 -6.05 -14.33 4.80
C PRO A 230 -4.84 -15.26 4.57
N GLY A 231 -4.45 -15.98 5.62
CA GLY A 231 -3.42 -17.02 5.54
C GLY A 231 -1.97 -16.52 5.57
N LEU A 232 -1.73 -15.22 5.73
CA LEU A 232 -0.38 -14.66 5.86
C LEU A 232 0.14 -14.63 7.31
N LEU A 233 -0.76 -14.67 8.30
CA LEU A 233 -0.41 -14.65 9.72
C LEU A 233 -0.53 -16.05 10.34
N VAL A 234 0.42 -16.39 11.20
CA VAL A 234 0.49 -17.64 11.96
C VAL A 234 0.56 -17.32 13.46
N ALA A 235 -0.30 -17.96 14.24
CA ALA A 235 -0.32 -17.77 15.69
C ALA A 235 1.01 -18.22 16.32
N GLY A 236 1.54 -17.42 17.23
CA GLY A 236 2.84 -17.64 17.90
C GLY A 236 4.06 -17.31 17.06
N ALA A 237 3.89 -17.02 15.75
CA ALA A 237 4.98 -16.55 14.92
C ALA A 237 5.12 -15.02 15.00
N ARG A 238 6.35 -14.54 14.81
CA ARG A 238 6.65 -13.12 14.69
C ARG A 238 6.43 -12.70 13.24
N HIS A 239 5.64 -11.66 13.04
CA HIS A 239 5.34 -11.08 11.73
C HIS A 239 5.64 -9.59 11.71
N HIS A 240 6.08 -9.09 10.57
CA HIS A 240 6.11 -7.67 10.26
C HIS A 240 4.85 -7.29 9.49
N LEU A 241 4.27 -6.15 9.87
CA LEU A 241 3.07 -5.61 9.28
C LEU A 241 3.27 -4.11 9.03
N ALA A 242 3.09 -3.69 7.78
CA ALA A 242 2.93 -2.28 7.44
C ALA A 242 1.52 -2.02 6.91
N VAL A 243 0.84 -1.03 7.48
CA VAL A 243 -0.44 -0.50 6.97
C VAL A 243 -0.17 0.89 6.41
N ILE A 244 -0.44 1.08 5.13
CA ILE A 244 -0.17 2.31 4.40
C ILE A 244 -1.51 2.96 4.05
N VAL A 245 -1.78 4.13 4.63
CA VAL A 245 -2.97 4.92 4.34
C VAL A 245 -2.56 6.11 3.49
N ASP A 246 -2.75 6.00 2.19
CA ASP A 246 -2.33 6.99 1.19
C ASP A 246 -3.52 7.85 0.77
N GLY A 247 -3.51 9.11 1.23
CA GLY A 247 -4.52 10.09 0.84
C GLY A 247 -4.32 10.68 -0.55
N GLY A 248 -3.27 10.36 -1.29
CA GLY A 248 -3.21 10.68 -2.72
C GLY A 248 -4.33 9.98 -3.49
N PRO A 249 -4.21 8.65 -3.74
CA PRO A 249 -5.21 7.86 -4.42
C PRO A 249 -6.38 7.45 -3.51
N LYS A 250 -6.40 7.83 -2.22
CA LYS A 250 -7.39 7.39 -1.22
C LYS A 250 -7.40 5.87 -1.04
N ILE A 251 -6.22 5.27 -0.89
CA ILE A 251 -6.04 3.81 -0.79
C ILE A 251 -5.44 3.43 0.57
N ILE A 252 -5.92 2.31 1.11
CA ILE A 252 -5.30 1.57 2.19
C ILE A 252 -4.70 0.29 1.59
N SER A 253 -3.38 0.11 1.75
CA SER A 253 -2.67 -1.11 1.39
C SER A 253 -1.95 -1.70 2.60
N ILE A 254 -1.70 -3.01 2.56
CA ILE A 254 -1.08 -3.75 3.65
C ILE A 254 0.07 -4.58 3.09
N VAL A 255 1.21 -4.54 3.79
CA VAL A 255 2.38 -5.38 3.52
C VAL A 255 2.61 -6.25 4.76
N ILE A 256 2.68 -7.57 4.58
CA ILE A 256 2.99 -8.53 5.64
C ILE A 256 4.25 -9.29 5.26
N ASP A 257 5.26 -9.28 6.11
CA ASP A 257 6.55 -9.94 5.88
C ASP A 257 7.15 -9.62 4.49
N GLY A 258 7.09 -8.33 4.12
CA GLY A 258 7.56 -7.86 2.83
C GLY A 258 6.71 -8.26 1.62
N LEU A 259 5.53 -8.86 1.80
CA LEU A 259 4.58 -9.18 0.73
C LEU A 259 3.41 -8.19 0.74
N LEU A 260 3.26 -7.42 -0.34
CA LEU A 260 2.09 -6.59 -0.54
C LEU A 260 0.86 -7.48 -0.75
N ASN A 261 -0.20 -7.18 -0.01
CA ASN A 261 -1.49 -7.86 -0.13
C ASN A 261 -2.17 -7.44 -1.44
N ASP A 262 -2.44 -8.40 -2.31
CA ASP A 262 -3.06 -8.21 -3.64
C ASP A 262 -4.47 -8.84 -3.74
N GLY A 263 -4.96 -9.42 -2.66
CA GLY A 263 -6.27 -10.03 -2.52
C GLY A 263 -6.23 -11.54 -2.69
N GLY A 264 -5.11 -12.10 -3.17
CA GLY A 264 -4.97 -13.51 -3.55
C GLY A 264 -6.22 -14.01 -4.29
N GLU A 265 -6.71 -15.16 -3.87
CA GLU A 265 -7.99 -15.75 -4.29
C GLU A 265 -9.20 -15.30 -3.45
N ALA A 266 -8.98 -14.50 -2.40
CA ALA A 266 -10.05 -14.10 -1.48
C ALA A 266 -10.86 -12.90 -2.00
N ARG A 267 -10.25 -12.01 -2.79
CA ARG A 267 -10.88 -10.77 -3.30
C ARG A 267 -10.31 -10.36 -4.65
N GLN A 268 -11.04 -9.53 -5.41
CA GLN A 268 -10.52 -8.92 -6.65
C GLN A 268 -9.29 -8.02 -6.40
N PHE A 269 -9.26 -7.32 -5.26
CA PHE A 269 -8.22 -6.38 -4.84
C PHE A 269 -7.68 -6.74 -3.44
N GLY A 270 -6.40 -6.49 -3.20
CA GLY A 270 -5.77 -6.58 -1.85
C GLY A 270 -5.60 -5.24 -1.15
N TRP A 271 -6.04 -4.17 -1.82
CA TRP A 271 -6.05 -2.81 -1.34
C TRP A 271 -7.48 -2.27 -1.39
N GLY A 272 -7.80 -1.36 -0.47
CA GLY A 272 -9.14 -0.78 -0.33
C GLY A 272 -9.13 0.71 -0.53
N ARG A 273 -10.22 1.27 -1.04
CA ARG A 273 -10.40 2.73 -1.08
C ARG A 273 -11.10 3.23 0.17
N PHE A 274 -10.69 4.39 0.65
CA PHE A 274 -11.45 5.14 1.65
C PHE A 274 -12.18 6.30 0.99
N SER A 275 -13.31 6.69 1.58
CA SER A 275 -14.17 7.70 0.97
C SER A 275 -13.44 9.05 0.86
N PRO A 276 -13.64 9.79 -0.25
CA PRO A 276 -13.03 11.11 -0.47
C PRO A 276 -13.60 12.19 0.46
N THR A 277 -14.54 11.85 1.35
CA THR A 277 -15.07 12.74 2.39
C THR A 277 -14.55 12.42 3.80
N LEU A 278 -13.76 11.34 3.97
CA LEU A 278 -13.09 11.03 5.25
C LEU A 278 -12.04 12.10 5.55
N ARG A 279 -12.14 12.78 6.70
CA ARG A 279 -11.32 13.97 6.95
C ARG A 279 -9.98 13.70 7.62
N GLU A 280 -9.94 12.71 8.51
CA GLU A 280 -8.77 12.39 9.33
C GLU A 280 -8.94 11.05 10.04
N ALA A 281 -7.91 10.63 10.77
CA ALA A 281 -7.93 9.45 11.65
C ALA A 281 -7.54 9.79 13.10
N ASN A 282 -7.51 11.07 13.47
CA ASN A 282 -7.14 11.53 14.81
C ASN A 282 -8.24 11.20 15.83
N GLY A 283 -7.82 10.76 17.02
CA GLY A 283 -8.69 10.43 18.15
C GLY A 283 -8.10 10.94 19.47
N ALA A 284 -8.00 10.05 20.47
CA ALA A 284 -7.39 10.32 21.76
C ALA A 284 -5.90 10.67 21.63
N ALA A 285 -5.39 11.46 22.57
CA ALA A 285 -3.97 11.81 22.68
C ALA A 285 -3.08 10.66 23.18
N THR A 286 -3.69 9.54 23.60
CA THR A 286 -2.99 8.35 24.06
C THR A 286 -3.26 7.20 23.10
N LEU A 287 -2.18 6.59 22.61
CA LEU A 287 -2.21 5.34 21.87
C LEU A 287 -2.14 4.18 22.86
N ARG A 288 -3.16 3.32 22.87
CA ARG A 288 -3.12 2.04 23.59
C ARG A 288 -2.49 0.98 22.69
N ILE A 289 -1.57 0.21 23.25
CA ILE A 289 -0.75 -0.77 22.52
C ILE A 289 -0.90 -2.13 23.19
N ALA A 290 -1.21 -3.15 22.39
CA ALA A 290 -1.35 -4.52 22.89
C ALA A 290 0.02 -5.15 23.19
N PRO A 291 0.11 -6.05 24.18
CA PRO A 291 1.35 -6.77 24.50
C PRO A 291 1.92 -7.61 23.33
N ALA A 292 1.07 -7.96 22.35
CA ALA A 292 1.47 -8.66 21.14
C ALA A 292 2.30 -7.79 20.18
N VAL A 293 2.24 -6.47 20.30
CA VAL A 293 3.07 -5.54 19.51
C VAL A 293 4.46 -5.47 20.14
N ARG A 294 5.47 -5.93 19.39
CA ARG A 294 6.87 -6.01 19.82
C ARG A 294 7.65 -4.74 19.51
N HIS A 295 7.27 -4.09 18.42
CA HIS A 295 7.87 -2.85 17.94
C HIS A 295 6.83 -2.10 17.12
N LEU A 296 6.80 -0.77 17.23
CA LEU A 296 5.89 0.09 16.47
C LEU A 296 6.64 1.32 15.99
N ARG A 297 6.46 1.64 14.70
CA ARG A 297 6.80 2.91 14.07
C ARG A 297 5.56 3.52 13.44
N LEU A 298 5.41 4.83 13.59
CA LEU A 298 4.34 5.62 13.01
C LEU A 298 4.94 6.73 12.14
N TYR A 299 4.45 6.87 10.91
CA TYR A 299 4.94 7.85 9.95
C TYR A 299 3.86 8.85 9.58
N ASN A 300 4.19 10.13 9.41
CA ASN A 300 3.29 11.20 8.94
C ASN A 300 3.12 11.24 7.41
N ARG A 301 3.41 10.14 6.74
CA ARG A 301 3.28 9.99 5.30
C ARG A 301 2.99 8.52 4.96
N PRO A 302 2.38 8.24 3.81
CA PRO A 302 2.39 6.89 3.29
C PRO A 302 3.83 6.46 3.01
N LEU A 303 4.23 5.30 3.53
CA LEU A 303 5.43 4.61 3.10
C LEU A 303 5.22 4.08 1.68
N ARG A 304 6.30 4.06 0.89
CA ARG A 304 6.37 3.25 -0.33
C ARG A 304 6.42 1.77 0.04
N THR A 305 5.91 0.88 -0.82
CA THR A 305 6.02 -0.58 -0.62
C THR A 305 7.48 -1.00 -0.42
N SER A 306 8.41 -0.45 -1.19
CA SER A 306 9.85 -0.70 -1.06
C SER A 306 10.44 -0.23 0.28
N GLU A 307 9.86 0.78 0.92
CA GLU A 307 10.26 1.20 2.26
C GLU A 307 9.75 0.21 3.31
N ALA A 308 8.50 -0.26 3.19
CA ALA A 308 7.95 -1.30 4.07
C ALA A 308 8.75 -2.62 3.95
N VAL A 309 9.12 -3.03 2.72
CA VAL A 309 10.00 -4.18 2.48
C VAL A 309 11.39 -3.96 3.09
N GLY A 310 11.95 -2.75 2.97
CA GLY A 310 13.23 -2.39 3.59
C GLY A 310 13.21 -2.46 5.12
N ASN A 311 12.14 -1.94 5.74
CA ASN A 311 11.91 -2.00 7.19
C ASN A 311 11.86 -3.45 7.67
N TRP A 312 11.08 -4.30 7.00
CA TRP A 312 10.99 -5.72 7.32
C TRP A 312 12.37 -6.38 7.32
N ARG A 313 13.13 -6.20 6.24
CA ARG A 313 14.44 -6.86 6.07
C ARG A 313 15.54 -6.29 6.95
N ALA A 314 15.40 -5.06 7.42
CA ALA A 314 16.32 -4.44 8.37
C ALA A 314 16.30 -5.11 9.75
N ASP A 315 15.14 -5.67 10.10
CA ASP A 315 14.85 -6.23 11.42
C ASP A 315 14.69 -7.78 11.40
N LEU A 316 15.05 -8.43 10.27
CA LEU A 316 15.12 -9.90 10.09
C LEU A 316 16.29 -10.54 10.84
#